data_AF-A0A829GAK9-F1
#
_entry.id   AF-A0A829GAK9-F1
#
_cell.length_a   1.000
_cell.length_b   1.000
_cell.length_c   1.000
_cell.angle_alpha   90.00
_cell.angle_beta   90.00
_cell.angle_gamma   90.00
#
_symmetry.space_group_name_H-M   'P 1'
#
loop_
_entity.id
_entity.type
_entity.pdbx_description
1 polymer ?
#
loop_
_entity_poly.entity_id
_entity_poly.type
_entity_poly.pdbx_seq_one_letter_code
_entity_poly.pdbx_strand_id
1 'polypeptide(L)' 'PLYGPKRTLPGKGQFLHAAKLGFVHPTTGQLLVFEAPVPPIFEKTLADLRAGIDKTRNVR' A
#
# COMPACT_ATOMS: atom_id res chain seq x y z
N PRO A 1 14.29 -0.37 2.44
CA PRO A 1 13.86 0.65 1.44
C PRO A 1 14.97 1.70 1.29
N LEU A 2 15.08 2.37 0.15
CA LEU A 2 16.14 3.36 -0.08
C LEU A 2 16.08 4.53 0.91
N TYR A 3 14.86 4.96 1.28
CA TYR A 3 14.63 6.11 2.17
C TYR A 3 13.90 5.74 3.48
N GLY A 4 13.77 4.46 3.79
CA GLY A 4 13.07 4.02 5.00
C GLY A 4 13.98 3.25 5.96
N PRO A 5 13.46 2.87 7.14
CA PRO A 5 14.20 2.09 8.12
C PRO A 5 14.81 0.81 7.52
N LYS A 6 15.98 0.40 8.01
CA LYS A 6 16.63 -0.86 7.58
C LYS A 6 15.77 -2.08 7.90
N ARG A 7 15.04 -2.05 9.03
CA ARG A 7 14.08 -3.10 9.43
C ARG A 7 12.68 -2.63 9.09
N THR A 8 12.01 -3.35 8.21
CA THR A 8 10.63 -3.06 7.78
C THR A 8 9.74 -4.27 7.96
N LEU A 9 8.43 -4.05 7.80
CA LEU A 9 7.44 -5.11 7.72
C LEU A 9 7.85 -6.16 6.68
N PRO A 10 7.58 -7.45 6.93
CA PRO A 10 7.86 -8.50 5.97
C PRO A 10 7.03 -8.28 4.70
N GLY A 11 7.68 -8.35 3.54
CA GLY A 11 7.05 -8.10 2.24
C GLY A 11 8.07 -8.01 1.11
N LYS A 12 7.59 -7.90 -0.13
CA LYS A 12 8.42 -7.76 -1.34
C LYS A 12 8.52 -6.28 -1.76
N GLY A 13 9.21 -5.48 -0.95
CA GLY A 13 9.44 -4.06 -1.24
C GLY A 13 8.61 -3.12 -0.37
N GLN A 14 8.22 -1.98 -0.93
CA GLN A 14 7.50 -0.93 -0.20
C GLN A 14 6.01 -1.25 -0.14
N PHE A 15 5.36 -0.93 0.98
CA PHE A 15 3.90 -0.89 1.09
C PHE A 15 3.37 0.41 0.45
N LEU A 16 3.54 0.56 -0.85
CA LEU A 16 3.10 1.71 -1.66
C LEU A 16 2.07 1.26 -2.68
N HIS A 17 0.88 1.86 -2.67
CA HIS A 17 -0.23 1.52 -3.58
C HIS A 17 -0.84 2.80 -4.19
N ALA A 18 -0.88 2.87 -5.52
CA ALA A 18 -1.59 3.93 -6.24
C ALA A 18 -3.09 3.59 -6.25
N ALA A 19 -3.78 3.92 -5.16
CA ALA A 19 -5.18 3.53 -4.96
C ALA A 19 -6.16 4.20 -5.93
N LYS A 20 -5.86 5.43 -6.34
CA LYS A 20 -6.75 6.27 -7.14
C LYS A 20 -5.95 7.05 -8.17
N LEU A 21 -6.45 7.08 -9.40
CA LEU A 21 -5.92 7.89 -10.50
C LEU A 21 -7.06 8.72 -11.07
N GLY A 22 -6.89 10.04 -11.07
CA GLY A 22 -7.85 10.96 -11.68
C GLY A 22 -7.16 11.87 -12.67
N PHE A 23 -7.75 12.05 -13.85
CA PHE A 23 -7.25 12.98 -14.85
C PHE A 23 -8.37 13.45 -15.79
N VAL A 24 -8.15 14.60 -16.44
CA VAL A 24 -9.02 15.07 -17.53
C VAL A 24 -8.65 14.31 -18.79
N HIS A 25 -9.63 13.61 -19.38
CA HIS A 25 -9.39 12.84 -20.59
C HIS A 25 -8.98 13.78 -21.74
N PRO A 26 -7.86 13.52 -22.42
CA PRO A 26 -7.25 14.49 -23.36
C PRO A 26 -8.13 14.80 -24.57
N THR A 27 -8.96 13.84 -25.01
CA THR A 27 -9.88 14.04 -26.15
C THR A 27 -11.26 14.56 -25.75
N THR A 28 -11.92 13.93 -24.76
CA THR A 28 -13.31 14.27 -24.38
C THR A 28 -13.42 15.41 -23.39
N GLY A 29 -12.32 15.82 -22.72
CA GLY A 29 -12.32 16.86 -21.69
C GLY A 29 -13.05 16.46 -20.40
N GLN A 30 -13.54 15.23 -20.29
CA GLN A 30 -14.26 14.75 -19.11
C GLN A 30 -13.28 14.37 -18.00
N LEU A 31 -13.65 14.67 -16.75
CA LEU A 31 -12.92 14.17 -15.59
C LEU A 31 -13.18 12.67 -15.43
N LEU A 32 -12.13 11.86 -15.53
CA LEU A 32 -12.19 10.42 -15.29
C LEU A 32 -11.49 10.08 -13.99
N VAL A 33 -12.04 9.09 -13.29
CA VAL A 33 -11.54 8.61 -12.01
C VAL A 33 -11.51 7.09 -12.05
N PHE A 34 -10.34 6.53 -11.71
CA PHE A 34 -10.08 5.11 -11.64
C PHE A 34 -9.63 4.75 -10.23
N GLU A 35 -10.05 3.58 -9.76
CA GLU A 35 -9.66 3.05 -8.45
C GLU A 35 -9.17 1.61 -8.61
N ALA A 36 -8.14 1.25 -7.83
CA ALA A 36 -7.57 -0.09 -7.82
C ALA A 36 -7.72 -0.72 -6.42
N PRO A 37 -8.19 -1.97 -6.33
CA PRO A 37 -8.35 -2.64 -5.04
C PRO A 37 -7.01 -2.73 -4.30
N VAL A 38 -7.08 -2.75 -2.97
CA VAL A 38 -5.91 -2.86 -2.12
C VAL A 38 -5.26 -4.23 -2.35
N PRO A 39 -3.93 -4.33 -2.52
CA PRO A 39 -3.27 -5.62 -2.70
C PRO A 39 -3.50 -6.55 -1.48
N PRO A 40 -3.73 -7.86 -1.67
CA PRO A 40 -4.03 -8.78 -0.56
C PRO A 40 -2.97 -8.80 0.56
N ILE A 41 -1.69 -8.60 0.21
CA ILE A 41 -0.61 -8.50 1.20
C ILE A 41 -0.77 -7.27 2.09
N PHE A 42 -1.31 -6.16 1.59
CA PHE A 42 -1.56 -4.95 2.37
C PHE A 42 -2.75 -5.17 3.29
N GLU A 43 -3.83 -5.76 2.80
CA GLU A 43 -5.01 -6.07 3.62
C GLU A 43 -4.65 -6.95 4.81
N LYS A 44 -3.88 -8.02 4.56
CA LYS A 44 -3.39 -8.91 5.62
C LYS A 44 -2.51 -8.18 6.63
N THR A 45 -1.52 -7.42 6.15
CA THR A 45 -0.62 -6.68 7.04
C THR A 45 -1.35 -5.61 7.84
N LEU A 46 -2.34 -4.93 7.26
CA LEU A 46 -3.19 -3.97 7.97
C LEU A 46 -4.04 -4.66 9.05
N ALA A 47 -4.59 -5.84 8.75
CA ALA A 47 -5.34 -6.63 9.73
C ALA A 47 -4.47 -7.03 10.93
N ASP A 48 -3.24 -7.52 10.68
CA ASP A 48 -2.28 -7.85 11.73
C ASP A 48 -1.97 -6.63 12.62
N LEU A 49 -1.64 -5.49 12.00
CA LEU A 49 -1.29 -4.26 12.73
C LEU A 49 -2.46 -3.72 13.56
N ARG A 50 -3.69 -3.76 13.03
CA ARG A 50 -4.91 -3.37 13.77
C ARG A 50 -5.18 -4.28 14.97
N ALA A 51 -4.79 -5.55 14.87
CA ALA A 51 -4.85 -6.51 15.96
C ALA A 51 -3.66 -6.40 16.95
N GLY A 52 -2.74 -5.45 16.76
CA GLY A 52 -1.55 -5.29 17.59
C GLY A 52 -0.42 -6.29 17.31
N ILE A 53 -0.51 -7.04 16.22
CA ILE A 53 0.48 -8.04 15.82
C ILE A 53 1.60 -7.35 15.01
N ASP A 54 2.70 -7.01 15.67
CA ASP A 54 3.87 -6.42 15.03
C ASP A 54 4.86 -7.51 14.57
N LYS A 55 4.83 -7.82 13.27
CA LYS A 55 5.74 -8.80 12.64
C LYS A 55 7.14 -8.26 12.34
N THR A 56 7.43 -6.99 12.67
CA THR A 56 8.80 -6.44 12.58
C THR A 56 9.66 -6.84 13.78
N ARG A 57 9.02 -7.09 14.91
CA ARG A 57 9.64 -7.53 16.15
C ARG A 57 9.54 -9.04 16.20
N ASN A 58 10.58 -9.74 15.74
CA ASN A 58 10.78 -11.11 16.20
C ASN A 58 10.87 -11.03 17.73
N VAL A 59 9.85 -11.56 18.41
CA VAL A 59 9.91 -11.86 19.84
C VAL A 59 11.15 -12.72 20.03
N ARG A 60 12.07 -12.26 20.88
CA ARG A 60 13.13 -13.13 21.38
C ARG A 60 12.52 -14.21 22.24
#